data_AF-A0A0N0AKM6-F1
#
_entry.id   AF-A0A0N0AKM6-F1
#
_cell.length_a   1.000
_cell.length_b   1.000
_cell.length_c   1.000
_cell.angle_alpha   90.00
_cell.angle_beta   90.00
_cell.angle_gamma   90.00
#
_symmetry.space_group_name_H-M   'P 1'
#
loop_
_entity.id
_entity.type
_entity.pdbx_description
1 polymer ?
#
loop_
_entity_poly.entity_id
_entity_poly.type
_entity_poly.pdbx_seq_one_letter_code
_entity_poly.pdbx_strand_id
1 'polypeptide(L)'
;MTGLIIPGAAEAAIVALYPPLRHLLDLVDGGWRFLPLQPGRDEIDGFRMWQGGWRDGIRFRDAGDALGLRLDRDHAITWEYTGSLAEVVQELLLLPHPSSRLAPRLAKGHGPAQR
;
A
#
# COMPACT_ATOMS: atom_id res chain seq x y z
N MET A 1 35.41 16.21 -14.34
CA MET A 1 34.07 16.41 -14.92
C MET A 1 33.07 15.79 -13.95
N THR A 2 32.50 16.60 -13.08
CA THR A 2 31.60 16.13 -12.02
C THR A 2 30.22 15.96 -12.63
N GLY A 3 29.76 14.71 -12.79
CA GLY A 3 28.43 14.41 -13.30
C GLY A 3 27.39 15.01 -12.36
N LEU A 4 26.53 15.87 -12.91
CA LEU A 4 25.36 16.38 -12.21
C LEU A 4 24.45 15.19 -11.91
N ILE A 5 24.39 14.74 -10.65
CA ILE A 5 23.38 13.79 -10.22
C ILE A 5 22.06 14.58 -10.22
N ILE A 6 21.25 14.39 -11.26
CA ILE A 6 19.88 14.89 -11.26
C ILE A 6 19.06 13.90 -10.42
N PRO A 7 18.52 14.32 -9.25
CA PRO A 7 17.63 13.46 -8.48
C PRO A 7 16.46 13.01 -9.37
N GLY A 8 16.15 11.71 -9.39
CA GLY A 8 15.07 11.17 -10.24
C GLY A 8 15.52 10.59 -11.59
N ALA A 9 16.73 10.90 -12.08
CA ALA A 9 17.20 10.38 -13.37
C ALA A 9 17.51 8.87 -13.35
N ALA A 10 17.98 8.36 -12.21
CA ALA A 10 18.21 6.93 -12.02
C ALA A 10 16.89 6.16 -11.89
N GLU A 11 15.93 6.72 -11.17
CA GLU A 11 14.58 6.18 -10.99
C GLU A 11 13.84 6.10 -12.33
N ALA A 12 13.91 7.15 -13.16
CA ALA A 12 13.31 7.16 -14.49
C ALA A 12 13.88 6.06 -15.40
N ALA A 13 15.21 5.85 -15.38
CA ALA A 13 15.86 4.79 -16.15
C ALA A 13 15.47 3.39 -15.64
N ILE A 14 15.37 3.21 -14.32
CA ILE A 14 14.94 1.95 -13.70
C ILE A 14 13.48 1.65 -14.03
N VAL A 15 12.58 2.64 -13.99
CA VAL A 15 11.17 2.48 -14.38
C VAL A 15 11.03 2.16 -15.86
N ALA A 16 11.86 2.75 -16.73
CA ALA A 16 11.85 2.40 -18.15
C ALA A 16 12.22 0.92 -18.39
N LEU A 17 13.11 0.36 -17.57
CA LEU A 17 13.50 -1.05 -17.61
C LEU A 17 12.49 -1.97 -16.89
N TYR A 18 11.82 -1.46 -15.86
CA TYR A 18 10.86 -2.19 -15.03
C TYR A 18 9.61 -1.34 -14.75
N PRO A 19 8.67 -1.25 -15.71
CA PRO A 19 7.49 -0.42 -15.58
C PRO A 19 6.67 -0.64 -14.29
N PRO A 20 6.53 -1.87 -13.74
CA PRO A 20 5.79 -2.08 -12.49
C PRO A 20 6.36 -1.31 -11.29
N LEU A 21 7.64 -0.93 -11.30
CA LEU A 21 8.23 -0.12 -10.23
C LEU A 21 7.66 1.30 -10.16
N ARG A 22 7.02 1.78 -11.24
CA ARG A 22 6.31 3.06 -11.23
C ARG A 22 5.23 3.10 -10.15
N HIS A 23 4.49 2.00 -9.97
CA HIS A 23 3.43 1.91 -8.97
C HIS A 23 3.97 2.12 -7.54
N LEU A 24 5.19 1.67 -7.26
CA LEU A 24 5.82 1.90 -5.97
C LEU A 24 6.21 3.36 -5.76
N LEU A 25 6.66 4.05 -6.81
CA LEU A 25 6.94 5.49 -6.75
C LEU A 25 5.66 6.30 -6.53
N ASP A 26 4.55 5.93 -7.20
CA ASP A 26 3.26 6.58 -7.00
C ASP A 26 2.78 6.44 -5.54
N LEU A 27 3.06 5.30 -4.89
CA LEU A 27 2.84 5.14 -3.45
C LEU A 27 3.74 6.07 -2.62
N VAL A 28 5.04 6.14 -2.91
CA VAL A 28 5.98 7.03 -2.18
C VAL A 28 5.52 8.49 -2.27
N ASP A 29 5.15 8.95 -3.46
CA ASP A 29 4.59 10.29 -3.70
C ASP A 29 3.27 10.50 -2.93
N GLY A 30 2.50 9.43 -2.73
CA GLY A 30 1.31 9.37 -1.87
C GLY A 30 1.57 9.36 -0.37
N GLY A 31 2.83 9.46 0.09
CA GLY A 31 3.22 9.46 1.51
C GLY A 31 3.38 8.08 2.13
N TRP A 32 3.50 7.04 1.31
CA TRP A 32 3.83 5.70 1.77
C TRP A 32 5.30 5.57 2.14
N ARG A 33 5.60 4.60 3.01
CA ARG A 33 6.95 4.23 3.44
C ARG A 33 7.12 2.73 3.32
N PHE A 34 8.27 2.30 2.83
CA PHE A 34 8.62 0.88 2.76
C PHE A 34 9.57 0.52 3.91
N LEU A 35 9.37 -0.65 4.49
CA LEU A 35 10.24 -1.19 5.53
C LEU A 35 11.56 -1.71 4.90
N PRO A 36 12.68 -1.65 5.64
CA PRO A 36 13.93 -2.26 5.17
C PRO A 36 13.75 -3.76 4.94
N LEU A 37 14.40 -4.28 3.90
CA LEU A 37 14.53 -5.71 3.68
C LEU A 37 15.24 -6.35 4.88
N GLN A 38 14.69 -7.45 5.38
CA GLN A 38 15.29 -8.20 6.49
C GLN A 38 15.86 -9.52 5.97
N PRO A 39 17.03 -9.97 6.46
CA PRO A 39 17.56 -11.29 6.10
C PRO A 39 16.54 -12.39 6.40
N GLY A 40 16.30 -13.28 5.43
CA GLY A 40 15.32 -14.37 5.56
C GLY A 40 13.85 -13.94 5.35
N ARG A 41 13.61 -12.69 4.93
CA ARG A 41 12.32 -12.22 4.44
C ARG A 41 12.44 -11.81 2.97
N ASP A 42 11.68 -12.50 2.15
CA ASP A 42 11.57 -12.36 0.70
C ASP A 42 10.37 -11.48 0.30
N GLU A 43 9.71 -10.86 1.26
CA GLU A 43 8.58 -9.94 1.06
C GLU A 43 8.97 -8.50 1.40
N ILE A 44 8.43 -7.56 0.63
CA ILE A 44 8.54 -6.14 0.87
C ILE A 44 7.24 -5.67 1.52
N ASP A 45 7.37 -5.07 2.70
CA ASP A 45 6.26 -4.46 3.42
C ASP A 45 6.31 -2.93 3.24
N GLY A 46 5.17 -2.33 2.95
CA GLY A 46 4.96 -0.87 2.90
C GLY A 46 3.74 -0.45 3.70
N PHE A 47 3.74 0.79 4.16
CA PHE A 47 2.62 1.33 4.93
C PHE A 47 2.45 2.83 4.71
N ARG A 48 1.22 3.29 4.94
CA ARG A 48 0.88 4.71 5.08
C ARG A 48 0.12 4.90 6.38
N MET A 49 0.56 5.87 7.18
CA MET A 49 -0.16 6.28 8.38
C MET A 49 -1.03 7.49 8.07
N TRP A 50 -2.26 7.45 8.56
CA TRP A 50 -3.19 8.57 8.48
C TRP A 50 -3.37 9.23 9.84
N GLN A 51 -3.85 10.47 9.84
CA GLN A 51 -4.28 11.10 11.08
C GLN A 51 -5.44 10.30 11.70
N GLY A 52 -5.49 10.24 13.03
CA GLY A 52 -6.52 9.48 13.75
C GLY A 52 -6.25 7.98 13.88
N GLY A 53 -5.04 7.51 13.56
CA GLY A 53 -4.57 6.16 13.88
C GLY A 53 -4.83 5.09 12.82
N TRP A 54 -5.49 5.44 11.71
CA TRP A 54 -5.70 4.54 10.57
C TRP A 54 -4.39 4.24 9.85
N ARG A 55 -4.30 3.03 9.28
CA ARG A 55 -3.11 2.58 8.57
C ARG A 55 -3.51 1.82 7.32
N ASP A 56 -2.83 2.13 6.23
CA ASP A 56 -2.86 1.28 5.03
C ASP A 56 -1.56 0.50 4.96
N GLY A 57 -1.63 -0.74 4.50
CA GLY A 57 -0.50 -1.65 4.37
C GLY A 57 -0.48 -2.28 2.99
N ILE A 58 0.72 -2.55 2.50
CA ILE A 58 0.97 -3.37 1.32
C ILE A 58 2.07 -4.37 1.64
N ARG A 59 1.94 -5.60 1.15
CA ARG A 59 2.97 -6.63 1.15
C ARG A 59 3.05 -7.26 -0.21
N PHE A 60 4.25 -7.49 -0.73
CA PHE A 60 4.43 -8.21 -1.99
C PHE A 60 5.79 -8.88 -2.06
N ARG A 61 5.88 -10.00 -2.78
CA ARG A 61 7.15 -10.67 -3.11
C ARG A 61 7.60 -10.35 -4.53
N ASP A 62 6.64 -10.34 -5.45
CA ASP A 62 6.85 -10.06 -6.86
C ASP A 62 5.64 -9.29 -7.44
N ALA A 63 5.63 -9.08 -8.76
CA ALA A 63 4.58 -8.32 -9.41
C ALA A 63 3.21 -9.03 -9.45
N GLY A 64 3.18 -10.36 -9.29
CA GLY A 64 1.98 -11.19 -9.38
C GLY A 64 1.33 -11.52 -8.04
N ASP A 65 2.06 -11.35 -6.92
CA ASP A 65 1.57 -11.68 -5.58
C ASP A 65 1.75 -10.51 -4.61
N ALA A 66 0.65 -9.80 -4.38
CA ALA A 66 0.55 -8.68 -3.47
C ALA A 66 -0.74 -8.70 -2.64
N LEU A 67 -0.64 -8.18 -1.41
CA LEU A 67 -1.71 -8.00 -0.44
C LEU A 67 -1.78 -6.53 -0.05
N GLY A 68 -2.96 -5.92 -0.15
CA GLY A 68 -3.29 -4.60 0.36
C GLY A 68 -4.24 -4.69 1.54
N LEU A 69 -4.05 -3.82 2.55
CA LEU A 69 -4.88 -3.76 3.75
C LEU A 69 -5.21 -2.31 4.12
N ARG A 70 -6.38 -2.12 4.73
CA ARG A 70 -6.67 -0.96 5.58
C ARG A 70 -7.08 -1.41 6.97
N LEU A 71 -6.40 -0.84 7.96
CA LEU A 71 -6.64 -1.05 9.38
C LEU A 71 -7.24 0.23 9.99
N ASP A 72 -8.23 0.05 10.86
CA ASP A 72 -8.70 1.13 11.73
C ASP A 72 -7.73 1.38 12.90
N ARG A 73 -8.11 2.30 13.79
CA ARG A 73 -7.31 2.68 14.96
C ARG A 73 -7.10 1.56 15.98
N ASP A 74 -7.94 0.54 15.95
CA ASP A 74 -7.91 -0.63 16.85
C ASP A 74 -7.24 -1.82 16.13
N HIS A 75 -6.56 -1.56 15.02
CA HIS A 75 -5.89 -2.54 14.15
C HIS A 75 -6.83 -3.57 13.51
N ALA A 76 -8.14 -3.29 13.45
CA ALA A 76 -9.08 -4.17 12.77
C ALA A 76 -9.03 -3.95 11.25
N ILE A 77 -9.01 -5.05 10.49
CA ILE A 77 -9.06 -5.00 9.02
C ILE A 77 -10.45 -4.51 8.58
N THR A 78 -10.48 -3.37 7.92
CA THR A 78 -11.71 -2.76 7.38
C THR A 78 -11.82 -2.91 5.86
N TRP A 79 -10.71 -3.24 5.21
CA TRP A 79 -10.61 -3.52 3.79
C TRP A 79 -9.36 -4.38 3.54
N GLU A 80 -9.48 -5.32 2.60
CA GLU A 80 -8.44 -6.23 2.17
C GLU A 80 -8.59 -6.49 0.67
N TYR A 81 -7.48 -6.60 -0.03
CA TYR A 81 -7.45 -6.99 -1.44
C TYR A 81 -6.15 -7.73 -1.77
N THR A 82 -6.27 -8.83 -2.50
CA THR A 82 -5.12 -9.65 -2.96
C THR A 82 -5.15 -9.72 -4.47
N GLY A 83 -4.01 -9.55 -5.12
CA GLY A 83 -3.87 -9.57 -6.57
C GLY A 83 -2.46 -9.24 -7.03
N SER A 84 -2.32 -8.78 -8.27
CA SER A 84 -1.05 -8.26 -8.75
C SER A 84 -0.66 -6.96 -8.03
N LEU A 85 0.64 -6.65 -8.01
CA LEU A 85 1.14 -5.41 -7.41
C LEU A 85 0.46 -4.17 -8.01
N ALA A 86 0.23 -4.16 -9.32
CA ALA A 86 -0.41 -3.04 -10.01
C ALA A 86 -1.86 -2.84 -9.55
N GLU A 87 -2.65 -3.93 -9.47
CA GLU A 87 -4.03 -3.89 -9.01
C GLU A 87 -4.12 -3.45 -7.55
N VAL A 88 -3.30 -4.05 -6.67
CA VAL A 88 -3.29 -3.70 -5.24
C VAL A 88 -2.91 -2.23 -5.03
N VAL A 89 -1.90 -1.72 -5.73
CA VAL A 89 -1.51 -0.30 -5.65
C VAL A 89 -2.64 0.60 -6.14
N GLN A 90 -3.27 0.26 -7.26
CA GLN A 90 -4.38 1.04 -7.80
C GLN A 90 -5.53 1.10 -6.79
N GLU A 91 -5.94 -0.03 -6.24
CA GLU A 91 -7.02 -0.08 -5.25
C GLU A 91 -6.69 0.73 -3.99
N LEU A 92 -5.45 0.63 -3.48
CA LEU A 92 -4.98 1.42 -2.33
C LEU A 92 -5.00 2.93 -2.59
N LEU A 93 -4.66 3.37 -3.80
CA LEU A 93 -4.70 4.77 -4.20
C LEU A 93 -6.14 5.29 -4.41
N LEU A 94 -7.06 4.41 -4.79
CA LEU A 94 -8.48 4.72 -4.96
C LEU A 94 -9.26 4.74 -3.65
N LEU A 95 -8.73 4.14 -2.57
CA LEU A 95 -9.37 4.15 -1.27
C LEU A 95 -9.65 5.59 -0.80
N PRO A 96 -10.91 5.94 -0.47
CA PRO A 96 -11.24 7.24 0.08
C PRO A 96 -10.43 7.53 1.35
N HIS A 97 -10.15 8.80 1.65
CA HIS A 97 -9.53 9.17 2.93
C HIS A 97 -10.28 8.52 4.11
N PRO A 98 -9.62 7.99 5.16
CA PRO A 98 -10.31 7.23 6.22
C PRO A 98 -11.41 7.98 6.97
N SER A 99 -11.33 9.32 7.04
CA SER A 99 -12.40 10.16 7.62
C SER A 99 -13.60 10.38 6.68
N SER A 100 -13.52 9.93 5.43
CA SER A 100 -14.61 10.02 4.47
C SER A 100 -15.80 9.17 4.91
N ARG A 101 -17.01 9.61 4.56
CA ARG A 101 -18.24 8.80 4.75
C ARG A 101 -18.26 7.56 3.86
N LEU A 102 -17.51 7.58 2.76
CA LEU A 102 -17.41 6.48 1.80
C LEU A 102 -16.22 5.56 2.09
N ALA A 103 -15.41 5.83 3.13
CA ALA A 103 -14.33 4.93 3.50
C ALA A 103 -14.92 3.57 3.92
N PRO A 104 -14.30 2.43 3.51
CA PRO A 104 -14.66 1.12 4.04
C PRO A 104 -14.65 1.12 5.56
N ARG A 105 -15.65 0.48 6.16
CA ARG A 105 -15.78 0.33 7.61
C ARG A 105 -16.09 -1.12 7.92
N LEU A 106 -15.61 -1.58 9.06
CA LEU A 106 -16.01 -2.87 9.59
C LEU A 106 -17.54 -2.87 9.81
N ALA A 107 -18.26 -3.63 9.00
CA ALA A 107 -19.68 -3.88 9.25
C ALA A 107 -19.80 -4.89 10.38
N LYS A 108 -20.19 -4.44 11.57
CA LYS A 108 -20.57 -5.37 12.65
C LYS A 108 -21.95 -5.95 12.32
N GLY A 109 -21.97 -7.13 11.71
CA GLY A 109 -23.20 -7.90 11.52
C GLY A 109 -23.77 -8.28 12.88
N HIS A 110 -25.03 -7.92 13.13
CA HIS A 110 -25.78 -8.48 14.25
C HIS A 110 -26.46 -9.74 13.72
N GLY A 111 -26.01 -10.91 14.19
CA GLY A 111 -26.72 -12.15 13.92
C GLY A 111 -28.12 -12.13 14.55
N PRO A 112 -29.09 -12.88 14.02
CA PRO A 112 -30.40 -13.00 14.66
C PRO A 112 -30.21 -13.55 16.08
N ALA A 113 -30.87 -12.93 17.06
CA ALA A 113 -30.90 -13.45 18.42
C ALA A 113 -31.57 -14.84 18.40
N GLN A 114 -30.83 -15.89 18.74
CA GLN A 114 -31.40 -17.23 18.90
C GLN A 114 -32.35 -17.16 20.11
N ARG A 115 -33.63 -17.47 19.87
CA ARG A 115 -34.65 -17.65 20.91
C ARG A 115 -34.68 -19.09 21.37
#